data_AF-A0A532TJ09-F1
#
_entry.id   AF-A0A532TJ09-F1
#
_cell.length_a   1.000
_cell.length_b   1.000
_cell.length_c   1.000
_cell.angle_alpha   90.00
_cell.angle_beta   90.00
_cell.angle_gamma   90.00
#
_symmetry.space_group_name_H-M   'P 1'
#
loop_
_entity.id
_entity.type
_entity.pdbx_description
1 polymer ?
#
loop_
_entity_poly.entity_id
_entity_poly.type
_entity_poly.pdbx_seq_one_letter_code
_entity_poly.pdbx_strand_id
1 'polypeptide(L)'
;MNKKTKYLLVVILCGIFVGVTIPFSLVIFSKTPASTQKTHIHFYVNSTIYSSLSSEIEQYKQDVINQGYTVDIINWSSNNVTALRYDLINASNQPLGLAGAVLIGDLPSAMMQYYDSFWTLWRTYPIDLYLTDLDGELVDNDPTDELFDTHNNGTGDIYPEIWIGRICPESLNNTDHLTAYRDYFARNHAYRMGQLTRPHSQLVYIDDDWAAWTSEWLGDMTAYSNITCISSLTSTTAADYKTRLTHIYEFIHVFAHSWPYEHLFGPSGYGAEGKVNYTDVLNINTKALFYNLFACSAANFEYQNNLGTQYLFSNNTLTIVGSSKIGGMTMNSYFYTPLNQGKVFGEAMRLWYWNPLHGPSDPDSMGMILLGDPLLTILM
;
A
#
# COMPACT_ATOMS: atom_id res chain seq x y z
N MET A 1 -37.34 36.73 -29.59
CA MET A 1 -37.28 35.30 -29.24
C MET A 1 -35.83 34.83 -29.33
N ASN A 2 -35.29 34.31 -28.21
CA ASN A 2 -34.04 33.53 -27.94
C ASN A 2 -32.76 33.82 -28.76
N LYS A 3 -31.61 34.28 -28.21
CA LYS A 3 -30.69 33.74 -27.17
C LYS A 3 -30.21 32.29 -27.40
N LYS A 4 -28.87 32.15 -27.60
CA LYS A 4 -27.97 31.05 -27.15
C LYS A 4 -28.15 29.71 -27.90
N THR A 5 -27.15 28.88 -28.28
CA THR A 5 -25.77 28.62 -27.84
C THR A 5 -25.08 27.63 -28.82
N LYS A 6 -23.80 27.92 -29.12
CA LYS A 6 -22.57 27.10 -29.26
C LYS A 6 -22.48 25.67 -29.87
N TYR A 7 -21.32 25.51 -30.54
CA TYR A 7 -20.43 24.35 -30.80
C TYR A 7 -20.81 23.27 -31.82
N LEU A 8 -20.01 23.19 -32.90
CA LEU A 8 -19.08 22.07 -33.17
C LEU A 8 -18.29 22.39 -34.45
N LEU A 9 -16.95 22.43 -34.41
CA LEU A 9 -16.15 22.25 -35.63
C LEU A 9 -14.74 21.80 -35.30
N VAL A 10 -14.52 20.51 -35.56
CA VAL A 10 -13.23 19.84 -35.69
C VAL A 10 -12.56 20.36 -36.96
N VAL A 11 -11.32 20.84 -36.85
CA VAL A 11 -10.45 21.03 -38.02
C VAL A 11 -9.08 20.45 -37.68
N ILE A 12 -8.76 19.37 -38.38
CA ILE A 12 -7.42 18.79 -38.52
C ILE A 12 -6.60 19.73 -39.42
N LEU A 13 -5.40 20.10 -39.00
CA LEU A 13 -4.45 20.81 -39.86
C LEU A 13 -3.04 20.25 -39.66
N CYS A 14 -2.59 19.51 -40.66
CA CYS A 14 -1.19 19.13 -40.87
C CYS A 14 -0.36 20.39 -41.12
N GLY A 15 0.73 20.56 -40.35
CA GLY A 15 1.74 21.58 -40.58
C GLY A 15 3.11 21.06 -40.16
N ILE A 16 4.00 20.94 -41.13
CA ILE A 16 5.41 20.59 -40.96
C ILE A 16 6.10 21.69 -40.16
N PHE A 17 6.66 21.35 -38.99
CA PHE A 17 7.63 22.18 -38.29
C PHE A 17 8.89 21.36 -38.01
N VAL A 18 9.96 21.69 -38.74
CA VAL A 18 11.33 21.37 -38.37
C VAL A 18 11.75 22.43 -37.35
N GLY A 19 12.05 22.01 -36.12
CA GLY A 19 12.49 22.91 -35.07
C GLY A 19 12.58 22.22 -33.72
N VAL A 20 13.77 21.71 -33.41
CA VAL A 20 14.32 21.36 -32.08
C VAL A 20 13.29 21.39 -30.93
N THR A 21 12.73 20.23 -30.59
CA THR A 21 11.96 20.06 -29.35
C THR A 21 12.92 19.72 -28.21
N ILE A 22 13.27 20.74 -27.44
CA ILE A 22 13.81 20.62 -26.09
C ILE A 22 12.74 19.86 -25.27
N PRO A 23 13.07 18.79 -24.52
CA PRO A 23 12.11 18.20 -23.60
C PRO A 23 11.87 19.21 -22.47
N PHE A 24 10.73 19.89 -22.53
CA PHE A 24 10.21 20.70 -21.44
C PHE A 24 9.68 19.75 -20.36
N SER A 25 10.59 19.11 -19.63
CA SER A 25 10.27 18.49 -18.34
C SER A 25 10.13 19.62 -17.33
N LEU A 26 8.98 20.31 -17.35
CA LEU A 26 8.62 21.20 -16.26
C LEU A 26 8.24 20.31 -15.06
N VAL A 27 9.24 19.84 -14.34
CA VAL A 27 9.05 19.26 -13.02
C VAL A 27 8.66 20.41 -12.11
N ILE A 28 7.36 20.68 -12.03
CA ILE A 28 6.83 21.52 -10.96
C ILE A 28 6.90 20.64 -9.71
N PHE A 29 8.05 20.66 -9.03
CA PHE A 29 8.09 20.35 -7.61
C PHE A 29 7.24 21.43 -6.92
N SER A 30 5.93 21.16 -6.76
CA SER A 30 5.16 21.81 -5.72
C SER A 30 5.92 21.57 -4.41
N LYS A 31 6.15 22.65 -3.67
CA LYS A 31 6.96 22.72 -2.45
C LYS A 31 6.91 21.41 -1.66
N THR A 32 7.99 20.63 -1.70
CA THR A 32 8.25 19.65 -0.64
C THR A 32 8.40 20.46 0.66
N PRO A 33 7.56 20.25 1.69
CA PRO A 33 7.75 20.93 2.95
C PRO A 33 9.16 20.64 3.45
N ALA A 34 9.87 21.69 3.90
CA ALA A 34 11.12 21.53 4.63
C ALA A 34 10.78 20.83 5.96
N SER A 35 10.90 19.51 5.98
CA SER A 35 10.65 18.71 7.18
C SER A 35 11.89 18.76 8.08
N THR A 36 11.77 19.43 9.23
CA THR A 36 12.44 18.94 10.44
C THR A 36 12.04 17.47 10.59
N GLN A 37 12.96 16.55 10.29
CA GLN A 37 12.65 15.12 10.17
C GLN A 37 11.97 14.63 11.44
N LYS A 38 10.65 14.39 11.38
CA LYS A 38 9.93 13.75 12.48
C LYS A 38 10.49 12.34 12.63
N THR A 39 10.85 11.95 13.86
CA THR A 39 11.43 10.62 14.15
C THR A 39 10.63 9.84 15.17
N HIS A 40 9.55 10.41 15.70
CA HIS A 40 8.75 9.77 16.74
C HIS A 40 7.66 8.88 16.14
N ILE A 41 7.56 7.65 16.64
CA ILE A 41 6.64 6.61 16.20
C ILE A 41 5.83 6.10 17.38
N HIS A 42 4.55 5.82 17.15
CA HIS A 42 3.72 5.09 18.11
C HIS A 42 3.50 3.65 17.66
N PHE A 43 3.70 2.69 18.56
CA PHE A 43 3.25 1.31 18.38
C PHE A 43 1.96 1.11 19.16
N TYR A 44 0.83 1.08 18.46
CA TYR A 44 -0.42 0.70 19.07
C TYR A 44 -0.50 -0.82 19.07
N VAL A 45 -0.59 -1.42 20.25
CA VAL A 45 -0.69 -2.87 20.40
C VAL A 45 -2.05 -3.21 20.98
N ASN A 46 -2.79 -4.09 20.32
CA ASN A 46 -4.03 -4.62 20.87
C ASN A 46 -3.78 -5.26 22.24
N SER A 47 -4.52 -4.80 23.25
CA SER A 47 -4.31 -5.18 24.65
C SER A 47 -4.51 -6.67 24.93
N THR A 48 -5.26 -7.37 24.08
CA THR A 48 -5.51 -8.80 24.22
C THR A 48 -4.28 -9.66 23.92
N ILE A 49 -3.35 -9.16 23.09
CA ILE A 49 -2.12 -9.87 22.69
C ILE A 49 -0.86 -9.34 23.37
N TYR A 50 -0.90 -8.11 23.93
CA TYR A 50 0.29 -7.40 24.42
C TYR A 50 1.11 -8.21 25.44
N SER A 51 0.46 -8.81 26.44
CA SER A 51 1.15 -9.59 27.48
C SER A 51 1.86 -10.83 26.89
N SER A 52 1.28 -11.45 25.87
CA SER A 52 1.77 -12.69 25.24
C SER A 52 2.90 -12.45 24.23
N LEU A 53 3.10 -11.20 23.80
CA LEU A 53 4.07 -10.77 22.78
C LEU A 53 5.04 -9.68 23.28
N SER A 54 5.07 -9.42 24.60
CA SER A 54 5.85 -8.31 25.16
C SER A 54 7.34 -8.38 24.80
N SER A 55 7.94 -9.57 24.80
CA SER A 55 9.34 -9.75 24.39
C SER A 55 9.60 -9.39 22.93
N GLU A 56 8.73 -9.82 22.03
CA GLU A 56 8.81 -9.61 20.59
C GLU A 56 8.60 -8.13 20.25
N ILE A 57 7.64 -7.47 20.92
CA ILE A 57 7.34 -6.05 20.75
C ILE A 57 8.48 -5.17 21.28
N GLU A 58 9.07 -5.51 22.43
CA GLU A 58 10.22 -4.76 22.96
C GLU A 58 11.48 -4.96 22.09
N GLN A 59 11.69 -6.15 21.53
CA GLN A 59 12.74 -6.35 20.53
C GLN A 59 12.51 -5.49 19.29
N TYR A 60 11.29 -5.48 18.76
CA TYR A 60 10.93 -4.67 17.59
C TYR A 60 11.12 -3.16 17.87
N LYS A 61 10.73 -2.70 19.06
CA LYS A 61 11.00 -1.33 19.51
C LYS A 61 12.50 -1.02 19.51
N GLN A 62 13.32 -1.90 20.08
CA GLN A 62 14.77 -1.69 20.13
C GLN A 62 15.38 -1.66 18.73
N ASP A 63 14.91 -2.51 17.82
CA ASP A 63 15.35 -2.53 16.43
C ASP A 63 15.05 -1.21 15.71
N VAL A 64 13.88 -0.61 15.97
CA VAL A 64 13.48 0.68 15.40
C VAL A 64 14.22 1.86 16.04
N ILE A 65 14.51 1.79 17.34
CA ILE A 65 15.39 2.75 18.02
C ILE A 65 16.80 2.71 17.41
N ASN A 66 17.33 1.51 17.12
CA ASN A 66 18.63 1.35 16.46
C ASN A 66 18.66 1.94 15.04
N GLN A 67 17.51 2.08 14.38
CA GLN A 67 17.35 2.75 13.09
C GLN A 67 17.29 4.29 13.22
N GLY A 68 17.25 4.83 14.45
CA GLY A 68 17.27 6.27 14.71
C GLY A 68 15.90 6.90 14.99
N TYR A 69 14.87 6.10 15.25
CA TYR A 69 13.54 6.57 15.64
C TYR A 69 13.38 6.60 17.17
N THR A 70 12.43 7.38 17.66
CA THR A 70 11.91 7.25 19.04
C THR A 70 10.58 6.53 19.00
N VAL A 71 10.29 5.68 19.99
CA VAL A 71 9.12 4.80 19.97
C VAL A 71 8.43 4.77 21.32
N ASP A 72 7.13 5.07 21.31
CA ASP A 72 6.21 4.83 22.42
C ASP A 72 5.33 3.62 22.12
N ILE A 73 5.22 2.69 23.09
CA ILE A 73 4.30 1.55 23.01
C ILE A 73 3.01 1.94 23.72
N ILE A 74 1.92 1.93 22.98
CA ILE A 74 0.58 2.25 23.46
C ILE A 74 -0.22 0.95 23.56
N ASN A 75 -0.51 0.52 24.78
CA ASN A 75 -1.39 -0.62 25.03
C ASN A 75 -2.85 -0.21 24.78
N TRP A 76 -3.40 -0.60 23.63
CA TRP A 76 -4.65 -0.09 23.09
C TRP A 76 -5.79 -1.09 23.25
N SER A 77 -6.91 -0.67 23.85
CA SER A 77 -8.07 -1.54 24.13
C SER A 77 -9.38 -1.05 23.50
N SER A 78 -9.37 0.12 22.84
CA SER A 78 -10.57 0.69 22.24
C SER A 78 -10.80 0.14 20.83
N ASN A 79 -12.02 -0.27 20.52
CA ASN A 79 -12.44 -0.61 19.15
C ASN A 79 -13.00 0.61 18.38
N ASN A 80 -12.91 1.81 18.95
CA ASN A 80 -13.39 3.03 18.32
C ASN A 80 -12.27 3.68 17.49
N VAL A 81 -12.43 3.68 16.16
CA VAL A 81 -11.45 4.27 15.22
C VAL A 81 -11.28 5.78 15.43
N THR A 82 -12.35 6.50 15.78
CA THR A 82 -12.31 7.94 16.08
C THR A 82 -11.45 8.23 17.31
N ALA A 83 -11.51 7.37 18.34
CA ALA A 83 -10.63 7.48 19.50
C ALA A 83 -9.15 7.28 19.12
N LEU A 84 -8.86 6.33 18.23
CA LEU A 84 -7.50 6.09 17.71
C LEU A 84 -7.00 7.30 16.90
N ARG A 85 -7.84 7.87 16.02
CA ARG A 85 -7.52 9.09 15.28
C ARG A 85 -7.21 10.26 16.21
N TYR A 86 -8.02 10.47 17.25
CA TYR A 86 -7.76 11.54 18.22
C TYR A 86 -6.44 11.36 18.98
N ASP A 87 -6.08 10.13 19.33
CA ASP A 87 -4.78 9.86 19.97
C ASP A 87 -3.60 10.17 19.04
N LEU A 88 -3.70 9.79 17.77
CA LEU A 88 -2.71 10.13 16.72
C LEU A 88 -2.58 11.65 16.52
N ILE A 89 -3.69 12.39 16.50
CA ILE A 89 -3.70 13.87 16.43
C ILE A 89 -3.03 14.46 17.68
N ASN A 90 -3.33 13.94 18.87
CA ASN A 90 -2.71 14.44 20.10
C ASN A 90 -1.20 14.18 20.12
N ALA A 91 -0.76 13.03 19.61
CA ALA A 91 0.64 12.67 19.47
C ALA A 91 1.36 13.55 18.44
N SER A 92 0.74 13.82 17.29
CA SER A 92 1.32 14.67 16.24
C SER A 92 1.51 16.13 16.68
N ASN A 93 0.69 16.60 17.61
CA ASN A 93 0.77 17.94 18.20
C ASN A 93 1.80 18.07 19.33
N GLN A 94 2.45 16.98 19.76
CA GLN A 94 3.54 17.05 20.75
C GLN A 94 4.81 17.66 20.13
N PRO A 95 5.75 18.19 20.95
CA PRO A 95 6.97 18.83 20.44
C PRO A 95 7.85 17.97 19.52
N LEU A 96 7.84 16.64 19.70
CA LEU A 96 8.57 15.71 18.82
C LEU A 96 7.87 15.50 17.46
N GLY A 97 6.60 15.89 17.36
CA GLY A 97 5.70 15.47 16.29
C GLY A 97 5.47 13.96 16.30
N LEU A 98 4.80 13.48 15.25
CA LEU A 98 4.63 12.05 14.95
C LEU A 98 4.98 11.85 13.48
N ALA A 99 5.88 10.92 13.18
CA ALA A 99 6.24 10.56 11.80
C ALA A 99 5.31 9.47 11.25
N GLY A 100 4.89 8.55 12.12
CA GLY A 100 4.02 7.44 11.75
C GLY A 100 3.62 6.59 12.94
N ALA A 101 2.82 5.56 12.68
CA ALA A 101 2.43 4.58 13.67
C ALA A 101 2.44 3.15 13.10
N VAL A 102 2.55 2.17 13.99
CA VAL A 102 2.40 0.75 13.65
C VAL A 102 1.24 0.20 14.46
N LEU A 103 0.28 -0.40 13.76
CA LEU A 103 -0.92 -1.00 14.34
C LEU A 103 -0.70 -2.50 14.44
N ILE A 104 -0.49 -3.00 15.66
CA ILE A 104 -0.15 -4.40 15.96
C ILE A 104 -1.35 -5.05 16.66
N GLY A 105 -2.01 -5.99 15.99
CA GLY A 105 -3.28 -6.52 16.48
C GLY A 105 -4.46 -6.21 15.59
N ASP A 106 -5.59 -6.82 15.91
CA ASP A 106 -6.90 -6.39 15.44
C ASP A 106 -7.22 -5.00 16.04
N LEU A 107 -6.88 -3.95 15.31
CA LEU A 107 -7.07 -2.55 15.69
C LEU A 107 -8.03 -1.87 14.72
N PRO A 108 -8.87 -0.94 15.22
CA PRO A 108 -10.00 -0.44 14.45
C PRO A 108 -9.57 0.26 13.15
N SER A 109 -10.42 0.13 12.13
CA SER A 109 -10.30 0.75 10.82
C SER A 109 -11.51 1.64 10.57
N ALA A 110 -11.34 2.64 9.70
CA ALA A 110 -12.46 3.39 9.16
C ALA A 110 -12.94 2.71 7.89
N MET A 111 -14.24 2.80 7.62
CA MET A 111 -14.84 2.24 6.41
C MET A 111 -15.34 3.38 5.53
N MET A 112 -15.10 3.25 4.22
CA MET A 112 -15.61 4.18 3.22
C MET A 112 -16.50 3.43 2.23
N GLN A 113 -17.53 4.10 1.74
CA GLN A 113 -18.38 3.62 0.66
C GLN A 113 -18.25 4.45 -0.61
N TYR A 114 -18.51 3.80 -1.74
CA TYR A 114 -18.63 4.46 -3.03
C TYR A 114 -19.58 3.70 -3.95
N TYR A 115 -20.18 4.42 -4.89
CA TYR A 115 -21.01 3.81 -5.93
C TYR A 115 -20.13 3.37 -7.11
N ASP A 116 -20.01 2.07 -7.30
CA ASP A 116 -19.33 1.47 -8.43
C ASP A 116 -20.25 1.55 -9.66
N SER A 117 -19.94 2.51 -10.55
CA SER A 117 -20.74 2.73 -11.75
C SER A 117 -20.65 1.60 -12.78
N PHE A 118 -19.56 0.83 -12.79
CA PHE A 118 -19.39 -0.29 -13.71
C PHE A 118 -20.28 -1.47 -13.31
N TRP A 119 -20.31 -1.78 -12.01
CA TRP A 119 -21.13 -2.87 -11.48
C TRP A 119 -22.51 -2.43 -10.99
N THR A 120 -22.80 -1.13 -11.04
CA THR A 120 -24.07 -0.51 -10.60
C THR A 120 -24.46 -0.89 -9.17
N LEU A 121 -23.49 -0.88 -8.25
CA LEU A 121 -23.69 -1.28 -6.86
C LEU A 121 -22.83 -0.45 -5.89
N TRP A 122 -23.28 -0.33 -4.65
CA TRP A 122 -22.48 0.26 -3.58
C TRP A 122 -21.45 -0.73 -3.06
N ARG A 123 -20.21 -0.26 -2.87
CA ARG A 123 -19.11 -1.03 -2.32
C ARG A 123 -18.55 -0.32 -1.10
N THR A 124 -18.02 -1.10 -0.17
CA THR A 124 -17.32 -0.61 1.01
C THR A 124 -15.90 -1.14 1.09
N TYR A 125 -15.01 -0.39 1.72
CA TYR A 125 -13.62 -0.78 1.90
C TYR A 125 -13.01 -0.07 3.12
N PRO A 126 -12.04 -0.71 3.82
CA PRO A 126 -11.29 -0.04 4.88
C PRO A 126 -10.35 1.02 4.29
N ILE A 127 -10.22 2.15 5.00
CA ILE A 127 -9.45 3.31 4.56
C ILE A 127 -8.50 3.82 5.65
N ASP A 128 -7.20 3.66 5.43
CA ASP A 128 -6.18 4.13 6.36
C ASP A 128 -5.89 5.63 6.24
N LEU A 129 -6.35 6.31 5.18
CA LEU A 129 -6.30 7.77 5.08
C LEU A 129 -6.97 8.46 6.28
N TYR A 130 -8.02 7.85 6.84
CA TYR A 130 -8.66 8.32 8.08
C TYR A 130 -7.72 8.30 9.31
N LEU A 131 -6.61 7.58 9.28
CA LEU A 131 -5.64 7.57 10.38
C LEU A 131 -4.35 8.32 10.02
N THR A 132 -4.14 8.68 8.75
CA THR A 132 -2.89 9.29 8.29
C THR A 132 -3.01 10.76 7.91
N ASP A 133 -4.13 11.16 7.33
CA ASP A 133 -4.47 12.57 7.12
C ASP A 133 -5.13 13.07 8.40
N LEU A 134 -4.38 13.79 9.22
CA LEU A 134 -4.75 14.17 10.58
C LEU A 134 -5.50 15.50 10.65
N ASP A 135 -5.35 16.36 9.64
CA ASP A 135 -6.00 17.66 9.59
C ASP A 135 -7.11 17.80 8.53
N GLY A 136 -7.27 16.79 7.67
CA GLY A 136 -8.39 16.58 6.78
C GLY A 136 -9.66 16.05 7.45
N GLU A 137 -10.71 15.92 6.64
CA GLU A 137 -12.05 15.56 7.09
C GLU A 137 -12.65 14.49 6.18
N LEU A 138 -12.94 13.32 6.74
CA LEU A 138 -13.83 12.35 6.11
C LEU A 138 -15.26 12.56 6.62
N VAL A 139 -16.21 12.66 5.70
CA VAL A 139 -17.62 12.95 6.00
C VAL A 139 -18.47 11.73 5.67
N ASP A 140 -19.25 11.33 6.67
CA ASP A 140 -20.35 10.37 6.57
C ASP A 140 -21.66 11.17 6.41
N ASN A 141 -22.30 11.04 5.25
CA ASN A 141 -23.55 11.73 4.93
C ASN A 141 -24.79 10.95 5.41
N ASP A 142 -24.66 9.66 5.73
CA ASP A 142 -25.69 8.84 6.35
C ASP A 142 -25.17 8.25 7.67
N PRO A 143 -25.24 9.00 8.78
CA PRO A 143 -24.61 8.63 10.06
C PRO A 143 -25.23 7.38 10.71
N THR A 144 -26.12 6.66 10.02
CA THR A 144 -26.71 5.40 10.46
C THR A 144 -25.98 4.17 9.94
N ASP A 145 -25.12 4.29 8.92
CA ASP A 145 -24.34 3.18 8.37
C ASP A 145 -22.89 3.13 8.85
N GLU A 146 -22.38 4.23 9.44
CA GLU A 146 -21.01 4.41 9.91
C GLU A 146 -19.96 4.29 8.78
N LEU A 147 -20.34 4.66 7.55
CA LEU A 147 -19.52 4.62 6.35
C LEU A 147 -19.23 6.04 5.84
N PHE A 148 -17.96 6.38 5.69
CA PHE A 148 -17.58 7.65 5.07
C PHE A 148 -17.89 7.65 3.57
N ASP A 149 -18.24 8.81 3.00
CA ASP A 149 -18.52 8.96 1.57
C ASP A 149 -17.53 9.89 0.85
N THR A 150 -17.01 10.89 1.57
CA THR A 150 -16.21 11.96 0.97
C THR A 150 -15.02 12.31 1.85
N HIS A 151 -13.95 12.80 1.21
CA HIS A 151 -12.73 13.25 1.84
C HIS A 151 -12.43 14.68 1.40
N ASN A 152 -12.40 15.57 2.38
CA ASN A 152 -12.25 17.02 2.22
C ASN A 152 -11.06 17.52 3.03
N ASN A 153 -10.64 18.76 2.75
CA ASN A 153 -9.49 19.40 3.41
C ASN A 153 -9.62 19.58 4.93
N GLY A 154 -10.82 19.47 5.52
CA GLY A 154 -11.03 19.75 6.94
C GLY A 154 -10.46 21.10 7.38
N THR A 155 -9.48 21.05 8.30
CA THR A 155 -8.73 22.21 8.79
C THR A 155 -7.41 22.47 8.06
N GLY A 156 -6.93 21.51 7.27
CA GLY A 156 -5.69 21.59 6.49
C GLY A 156 -5.89 21.20 5.03
N ASP A 157 -5.41 20.02 4.63
CA ASP A 157 -5.56 19.50 3.28
C ASP A 157 -6.04 18.03 3.25
N ILE A 158 -5.90 17.36 2.12
CA ILE A 158 -6.35 15.96 1.95
C ILE A 158 -5.18 14.98 1.99
N TYR A 159 -3.97 15.45 2.25
CA TYR A 159 -2.77 14.64 2.17
C TYR A 159 -2.35 14.13 3.56
N PRO A 160 -1.68 12.98 3.65
CA PRO A 160 -1.35 12.40 4.94
C PRO A 160 -0.15 13.07 5.65
N GLU A 161 -0.35 13.54 6.89
CA GLU A 161 0.71 14.08 7.77
C GLU A 161 1.67 13.02 8.29
N ILE A 162 1.17 11.79 8.43
CA ILE A 162 1.89 10.63 8.96
C ILE A 162 1.70 9.42 8.04
N TRP A 163 2.42 8.33 8.29
CA TRP A 163 2.15 7.04 7.66
C TRP A 163 1.76 6.00 8.71
N ILE A 164 1.07 4.93 8.30
CA ILE A 164 0.83 3.77 9.16
C ILE A 164 1.11 2.45 8.44
N GLY A 165 1.33 1.40 9.23
CA GLY A 165 1.34 0.02 8.75
C GLY A 165 0.60 -0.91 9.72
N ARG A 166 -0.04 -1.96 9.20
CA ARG A 166 -0.84 -2.91 9.97
C ARG A 166 -0.20 -4.30 10.03
N ILE A 167 0.03 -4.83 11.23
CA ILE A 167 0.52 -6.18 11.48
C ILE A 167 -0.58 -6.95 12.20
N CYS A 168 -1.36 -7.72 11.44
CA CYS A 168 -2.53 -8.44 11.96
C CYS A 168 -2.80 -9.74 11.17
N PRO A 169 -2.52 -10.94 11.74
CA PRO A 169 -2.86 -12.22 11.15
C PRO A 169 -4.32 -12.66 11.38
N GLU A 170 -5.18 -11.83 11.96
CA GLU A 170 -6.47 -12.31 12.53
C GLU A 170 -7.47 -12.72 11.45
N SER A 171 -7.30 -12.21 10.23
CA SER A 171 -8.06 -12.66 9.07
C SER A 171 -7.68 -14.08 8.61
N LEU A 172 -6.57 -14.66 9.08
CA LEU A 172 -6.12 -16.01 8.73
C LEU A 172 -6.86 -17.04 9.58
N ASN A 173 -7.49 -18.04 8.95
CA ASN A 173 -8.14 -19.14 9.69
C ASN A 173 -7.31 -20.43 9.75
N ASN A 174 -6.13 -20.40 9.15
CA ASN A 174 -5.29 -21.56 8.87
C ASN A 174 -4.00 -21.58 9.71
N THR A 175 -3.87 -20.73 10.73
CA THR A 175 -2.70 -20.64 11.60
C THR A 175 -3.08 -20.28 13.03
N ASP A 176 -2.20 -20.61 13.97
CA ASP A 176 -2.21 -20.02 15.30
C ASP A 176 -1.71 -18.57 15.19
N HIS A 177 -2.54 -17.60 15.58
CA HIS A 177 -2.23 -16.16 15.42
C HIS A 177 -1.02 -15.74 16.25
N LEU A 178 -0.90 -16.26 17.47
CA LEU A 178 0.23 -15.92 18.34
C LEU A 178 1.56 -16.40 17.75
N THR A 179 1.60 -17.60 17.18
CA THR A 179 2.75 -18.11 16.44
C THR A 179 3.03 -17.27 15.20
N ALA A 180 2.00 -16.88 14.43
CA ALA A 180 2.16 -16.03 13.25
C ALA A 180 2.79 -14.67 13.60
N TYR A 181 2.39 -14.06 14.72
CA TYR A 181 3.04 -12.84 15.25
C TYR A 181 4.51 -13.05 15.58
N ARG A 182 4.84 -14.10 16.34
CA ARG A 182 6.22 -14.38 16.74
C ARG A 182 7.12 -14.64 15.54
N ASP A 183 6.64 -15.43 14.61
CA ASP A 183 7.36 -15.73 13.38
C ASP A 183 7.56 -14.45 12.56
N TYR A 184 6.55 -13.57 12.48
CA TYR A 184 6.68 -12.27 11.81
C TYR A 184 7.77 -11.39 12.44
N PHE A 185 7.73 -11.18 13.76
CA PHE A 185 8.72 -10.34 14.45
C PHE A 185 10.14 -10.95 14.40
N ALA A 186 10.26 -12.27 14.47
CA ALA A 186 11.55 -12.95 14.29
C ALA A 186 12.14 -12.71 12.88
N ARG A 187 11.31 -12.79 11.82
CA ARG A 187 11.75 -12.47 10.45
C ARG A 187 12.12 -11.01 10.29
N ASN A 188 11.34 -10.11 10.88
CA ASN A 188 11.61 -8.68 10.87
C ASN A 188 12.97 -8.36 11.51
N HIS A 189 13.21 -8.89 12.71
CA HIS A 189 14.49 -8.77 13.40
C HIS A 189 15.64 -9.35 12.56
N ALA A 190 15.46 -10.57 12.01
CA ALA A 190 16.47 -11.22 11.18
C ALA A 190 16.84 -10.37 9.95
N TYR A 191 15.88 -9.68 9.33
CA TYR A 191 16.15 -8.77 8.22
C TYR A 191 16.99 -7.57 8.67
N ARG A 192 16.61 -6.93 9.77
CA ARG A 192 17.31 -5.77 10.35
C ARG A 192 18.74 -6.10 10.81
N MET A 193 18.96 -7.34 11.24
CA MET A 193 20.27 -7.86 11.61
C MET A 193 21.11 -8.38 10.43
N GLY A 194 20.59 -8.31 9.19
CA GLY A 194 21.28 -8.83 8.00
C GLY A 194 21.37 -10.36 7.93
N GLN A 195 20.55 -11.08 8.70
CA GLN A 195 20.46 -12.54 8.70
C GLN A 195 19.47 -13.06 7.66
N LEU A 196 18.43 -12.28 7.36
CA LEU A 196 17.51 -12.51 6.25
C LEU A 196 17.82 -11.49 5.15
N THR A 197 18.47 -11.91 4.06
CA THR A 197 18.79 -11.02 2.94
C THR A 197 18.28 -11.58 1.62
N ARG A 198 18.15 -10.69 0.63
CA ARG A 198 17.85 -11.02 -0.76
C ARG A 198 18.80 -10.25 -1.68
N PRO A 199 19.08 -10.77 -2.89
CA PRO A 199 19.70 -9.96 -3.92
C PRO A 199 18.79 -8.76 -4.21
N HIS A 200 19.39 -7.57 -4.31
CA HIS A 200 18.71 -6.35 -4.69
C HIS A 200 18.16 -6.47 -6.12
N SER A 201 16.96 -7.04 -6.21
CA SER A 201 16.34 -7.51 -7.45
C SER A 201 14.82 -7.53 -7.31
N GLN A 202 14.16 -7.21 -8.41
CA GLN A 202 12.71 -7.08 -8.47
C GLN A 202 12.12 -7.98 -9.57
N LEU A 203 10.99 -8.61 -9.27
CA LEU A 203 10.08 -9.14 -10.27
C LEU A 203 9.00 -8.11 -10.57
N VAL A 204 8.81 -7.80 -11.84
CA VAL A 204 7.69 -7.00 -12.36
C VAL A 204 6.84 -7.92 -13.22
N TYR A 205 5.69 -8.34 -12.69
CA TYR A 205 4.81 -9.31 -13.34
C TYR A 205 3.54 -8.61 -13.80
N ILE A 206 3.40 -8.40 -15.11
CA ILE A 206 2.34 -7.58 -15.72
C ILE A 206 1.42 -8.48 -16.54
N ASP A 207 0.23 -8.77 -16.00
CA ASP A 207 -0.77 -9.59 -16.67
C ASP A 207 -1.33 -8.92 -17.94
N ASP A 208 -1.99 -9.73 -18.76
CA ASP A 208 -2.34 -9.45 -20.15
C ASP A 208 -2.96 -8.08 -20.41
N ASP A 209 -3.93 -7.70 -19.57
CA ASP A 209 -4.69 -6.46 -19.74
C ASP A 209 -3.82 -5.21 -19.61
N TRP A 210 -2.63 -5.32 -19.00
CA TRP A 210 -1.69 -4.22 -18.81
C TRP A 210 -0.38 -4.36 -19.60
N ALA A 211 -0.22 -5.44 -20.39
CA ALA A 211 1.01 -5.70 -21.13
C ALA A 211 1.45 -4.53 -22.05
N ALA A 212 0.50 -3.76 -22.60
CA ALA A 212 0.78 -2.60 -23.44
C ALA A 212 1.54 -1.47 -22.71
N TRP A 213 1.43 -1.38 -21.38
CA TRP A 213 2.10 -0.38 -20.54
C TRP A 213 3.45 -0.86 -19.99
N THR A 214 3.92 -2.05 -20.36
CA THR A 214 5.18 -2.64 -19.85
C THR A 214 6.34 -1.65 -19.86
N SER A 215 6.60 -0.99 -21.00
CA SER A 215 7.75 -0.09 -21.13
C SER A 215 7.64 1.15 -20.23
N GLU A 216 6.42 1.67 -20.05
CA GLU A 216 6.15 2.83 -19.21
C GLU A 216 6.36 2.46 -17.74
N TRP A 217 5.73 1.38 -17.30
CA TRP A 217 5.79 0.96 -15.90
C TRP A 217 7.17 0.46 -15.48
N LEU A 218 7.94 -0.16 -16.38
CA LEU A 218 9.33 -0.48 -16.09
C LEU A 218 10.18 0.78 -15.89
N GLY A 219 9.90 1.86 -16.62
CA GLY A 219 10.58 3.14 -16.43
C GLY A 219 10.35 3.76 -15.05
N ASP A 220 9.25 3.40 -14.39
CA ASP A 220 8.89 3.90 -13.05
C ASP A 220 9.50 3.08 -11.90
N MET A 221 10.08 1.91 -12.17
CA MET A 221 10.68 1.04 -11.14
C MET A 221 12.07 1.52 -10.71
N THR A 222 12.15 2.78 -10.27
CA THR A 222 13.42 3.47 -10.01
C THR A 222 14.23 2.93 -8.83
N ALA A 223 13.63 2.07 -8.01
CA ALA A 223 14.25 1.43 -6.84
C ALA A 223 15.17 0.25 -7.18
N TYR A 224 15.07 -0.31 -8.40
CA TYR A 224 15.82 -1.51 -8.77
C TYR A 224 16.42 -1.36 -10.17
N SER A 225 17.65 -1.82 -10.33
CA SER A 225 18.30 -1.94 -11.65
C SER A 225 18.27 -3.38 -12.18
N ASN A 226 18.26 -4.37 -11.29
CA ASN A 226 18.12 -5.78 -11.63
C ASN A 226 16.65 -6.19 -11.62
N ILE A 227 15.97 -5.99 -12.74
CA ILE A 227 14.54 -6.27 -12.90
C ILE A 227 14.33 -7.47 -13.81
N THR A 228 13.61 -8.48 -13.33
CA THR A 228 13.00 -9.51 -14.16
C THR A 228 11.58 -9.07 -14.51
N CYS A 229 11.30 -8.80 -15.78
CA CYS A 229 9.96 -8.45 -16.24
C CYS A 229 9.31 -9.63 -16.98
N ILE A 230 8.09 -9.99 -16.59
CA ILE A 230 7.25 -10.95 -17.29
C ILE A 230 5.96 -10.24 -17.67
N SER A 231 5.72 -10.07 -18.97
CA SER A 231 4.57 -9.29 -19.46
C SER A 231 4.04 -9.71 -20.84
N SER A 232 4.48 -10.85 -21.37
CA SER A 232 3.94 -11.33 -22.64
C SER A 232 2.66 -12.13 -22.42
N LEU A 233 1.67 -11.91 -23.28
CA LEU A 233 0.31 -12.50 -23.29
C LEU A 233 0.22 -14.04 -23.30
N THR A 234 1.35 -14.74 -23.27
CA THR A 234 1.43 -16.21 -23.26
C THR A 234 2.29 -16.73 -22.12
N SER A 235 2.87 -15.82 -21.32
CA SER A 235 3.78 -16.11 -20.21
C SER A 235 3.14 -15.82 -18.86
N THR A 236 2.18 -14.89 -18.82
CA THR A 236 1.53 -14.38 -17.61
C THR A 236 0.41 -15.27 -17.10
N THR A 237 0.74 -16.53 -16.80
CA THR A 237 -0.23 -17.52 -16.29
C THR A 237 -0.16 -17.69 -14.78
N ALA A 238 -1.21 -18.25 -14.17
CA ALA A 238 -1.16 -18.64 -12.76
C ALA A 238 -0.07 -19.67 -12.45
N ALA A 239 0.25 -20.55 -13.41
CA ALA A 239 1.28 -21.58 -13.25
C ALA A 239 2.70 -20.97 -13.22
N ASP A 240 2.99 -20.00 -14.10
CA ASP A 240 4.27 -19.28 -14.07
C ASP A 240 4.37 -18.46 -12.79
N TYR A 241 3.35 -17.67 -12.44
CA TYR A 241 3.38 -16.85 -11.23
C TYR A 241 3.65 -17.68 -9.96
N LYS A 242 2.99 -18.84 -9.79
CA LYS A 242 3.28 -19.76 -8.67
C LYS A 242 4.72 -20.25 -8.66
N THR A 243 5.31 -20.48 -9.82
CA THR A 243 6.74 -20.81 -9.95
C THR A 243 7.60 -19.63 -9.50
N ARG A 244 7.29 -18.41 -9.97
CA ARG A 244 8.03 -17.19 -9.60
C ARG A 244 7.98 -16.86 -8.12
N LEU A 245 6.89 -17.18 -7.43
CA LEU A 245 6.78 -16.99 -5.97
C LEU A 245 7.85 -17.79 -5.19
N THR A 246 8.38 -18.87 -5.75
CA THR A 246 9.46 -19.67 -5.14
C THR A 246 10.87 -19.13 -5.44
N HIS A 247 11.00 -18.15 -6.34
CA HIS A 247 12.28 -17.56 -6.71
C HIS A 247 12.68 -16.44 -5.75
N ILE A 248 13.99 -16.27 -5.58
CA ILE A 248 14.57 -15.30 -4.67
C ILE A 248 14.58 -13.92 -5.34
N TYR A 249 13.59 -13.09 -5.01
CA TYR A 249 13.57 -11.65 -5.27
C TYR A 249 13.57 -10.90 -3.94
N GLU A 250 14.03 -9.65 -3.92
CA GLU A 250 13.77 -8.77 -2.78
C GLU A 250 12.32 -8.28 -2.84
N PHE A 251 11.88 -7.88 -4.04
CA PHE A 251 10.59 -7.24 -4.26
C PHE A 251 9.82 -7.89 -5.41
N ILE A 252 8.51 -8.08 -5.25
CA ILE A 252 7.59 -8.46 -6.33
C ILE A 252 6.55 -7.36 -6.53
N HIS A 253 6.42 -6.85 -7.75
CA HIS A 253 5.31 -6.01 -8.17
C HIS A 253 4.45 -6.80 -9.16
N VAL A 254 3.25 -7.16 -8.75
CA VAL A 254 2.29 -7.88 -9.61
C VAL A 254 1.16 -6.95 -10.02
N PHE A 255 0.85 -6.95 -11.31
CA PHE A 255 -0.30 -6.28 -11.92
C PHE A 255 -1.21 -7.37 -12.46
N ALA A 256 -2.30 -7.63 -11.76
CA ALA A 256 -3.25 -8.68 -12.10
C ALA A 256 -4.65 -8.27 -11.64
N HIS A 257 -5.67 -8.76 -12.34
CA HIS A 257 -7.02 -8.68 -11.81
C HIS A 257 -7.10 -9.51 -10.53
N SER A 258 -7.91 -9.08 -9.57
CA SER A 258 -8.00 -9.79 -8.29
C SER A 258 -9.34 -9.61 -7.61
N TRP A 259 -9.58 -10.54 -6.70
CA TRP A 259 -10.54 -10.44 -5.61
C TRP A 259 -9.77 -10.51 -4.30
N PRO A 260 -10.42 -10.26 -3.14
CA PRO A 260 -9.73 -10.37 -1.86
C PRO A 260 -8.93 -11.66 -1.67
N TYR A 261 -9.40 -12.78 -2.22
CA TYR A 261 -8.86 -14.12 -1.98
C TYR A 261 -8.11 -14.73 -3.18
N GLU A 262 -8.06 -14.09 -4.35
CA GLU A 262 -7.38 -14.65 -5.53
C GLU A 262 -6.94 -13.62 -6.57
N HIS A 263 -5.79 -13.90 -7.20
CA HIS A 263 -5.37 -13.26 -8.44
C HIS A 263 -5.94 -14.04 -9.63
N LEU A 264 -6.38 -13.32 -10.65
CA LEU A 264 -6.93 -13.83 -11.89
C LEU A 264 -5.97 -13.49 -13.03
N PHE A 265 -5.48 -14.51 -13.72
CA PHE A 265 -4.53 -14.34 -14.82
C PHE A 265 -5.20 -14.56 -16.18
N GLY A 266 -4.74 -13.81 -17.18
CA GLY A 266 -5.26 -13.85 -18.54
C GLY A 266 -6.27 -12.73 -18.84
N PRO A 267 -6.72 -12.67 -20.10
CA PRO A 267 -7.37 -11.47 -20.63
C PRO A 267 -8.74 -11.20 -19.97
N SER A 268 -9.08 -9.91 -19.89
CA SER A 268 -10.36 -9.41 -19.40
C SER A 268 -10.70 -9.77 -17.95
N GLY A 269 -9.72 -10.19 -17.16
CA GLY A 269 -9.88 -10.44 -15.73
C GLY A 269 -10.78 -11.62 -15.38
N TYR A 270 -10.96 -12.59 -16.29
CA TYR A 270 -11.79 -13.79 -16.03
C TYR A 270 -11.01 -14.98 -15.46
N GLY A 271 -9.68 -14.89 -15.37
CA GLY A 271 -8.84 -16.00 -14.90
C GLY A 271 -8.72 -17.14 -15.93
N ALA A 272 -8.79 -16.82 -17.23
CA ALA A 272 -8.71 -17.81 -18.31
C ALA A 272 -7.36 -18.55 -18.34
N GLU A 273 -6.30 -17.92 -17.81
CA GLU A 273 -4.96 -18.50 -17.65
C GLU A 273 -4.68 -18.97 -16.22
N GLY A 274 -5.77 -19.21 -15.48
CA GLY A 274 -5.78 -19.75 -14.15
C GLY A 274 -5.86 -18.68 -13.07
N LYS A 275 -5.82 -19.17 -11.83
CA LYS A 275 -5.94 -18.36 -10.63
C LYS A 275 -4.88 -18.74 -9.62
N VAL A 276 -4.46 -17.77 -8.82
CA VAL A 276 -3.61 -18.00 -7.64
C VAL A 276 -4.37 -17.50 -6.44
N ASN A 277 -4.85 -18.42 -5.61
CA ASN A 277 -5.67 -18.10 -4.47
C ASN A 277 -4.87 -18.11 -3.15
N TYR A 278 -5.52 -17.69 -2.08
CA TYR A 278 -4.96 -17.62 -0.74
C TYR A 278 -4.36 -18.97 -0.25
N THR A 279 -4.94 -20.12 -0.65
CA THR A 279 -4.40 -21.44 -0.31
C THR A 279 -3.16 -21.79 -1.13
N ASP A 280 -3.06 -21.34 -2.38
CA ASP A 280 -1.82 -21.47 -3.14
C ASP A 280 -0.70 -20.68 -2.44
N VAL A 281 -0.95 -19.41 -2.08
CA VAL A 281 0.02 -18.55 -1.40
C VAL A 281 0.48 -19.16 -0.07
N LEU A 282 -0.44 -19.66 0.74
CA LEU A 282 -0.14 -20.34 2.00
C LEU A 282 0.78 -21.54 1.82
N ASN A 283 0.51 -22.37 0.80
CA ASN A 283 1.23 -23.62 0.59
C ASN A 283 2.55 -23.42 -0.18
N ILE A 284 2.72 -22.29 -0.85
CA ILE A 284 3.95 -21.93 -1.53
C ILE A 284 4.93 -21.35 -0.51
N ASN A 285 6.16 -21.85 -0.52
CA ASN A 285 7.27 -21.25 0.22
C ASN A 285 7.72 -19.96 -0.47
N THR A 286 6.91 -18.92 -0.36
CA THR A 286 7.14 -17.58 -0.93
C THR A 286 8.48 -17.03 -0.45
N LYS A 287 9.27 -16.49 -1.37
CA LYS A 287 10.64 -16.06 -1.06
C LYS A 287 10.86 -14.55 -1.00
N ALA A 288 10.00 -13.75 -1.62
CA ALA A 288 10.17 -12.31 -1.62
C ALA A 288 9.95 -11.70 -0.24
N LEU A 289 10.59 -10.55 0.01
CA LEU A 289 10.45 -9.81 1.27
C LEU A 289 9.36 -8.75 1.16
N PHE A 290 9.20 -8.17 -0.03
CA PHE A 290 8.30 -7.05 -0.26
C PHE A 290 7.39 -7.27 -1.45
N TYR A 291 6.16 -6.78 -1.33
CA TYR A 291 5.18 -6.84 -2.42
C TYR A 291 4.54 -5.47 -2.66
N ASN A 292 4.31 -5.17 -3.93
CA ASN A 292 3.30 -4.21 -4.36
C ASN A 292 2.26 -4.98 -5.19
N LEU A 293 1.02 -4.95 -4.73
CA LEU A 293 -0.10 -5.67 -5.31
C LEU A 293 -0.98 -4.66 -6.06
N PHE A 294 -0.70 -4.43 -7.35
CA PHE A 294 -1.65 -3.79 -8.25
C PHE A 294 -2.75 -4.82 -8.58
N ALA A 295 -3.64 -5.01 -7.60
CA ALA A 295 -4.55 -6.13 -7.51
C ALA A 295 -5.77 -5.72 -6.70
N CYS A 296 -6.93 -5.62 -7.37
CA CYS A 296 -8.19 -5.19 -6.78
C CYS A 296 -8.51 -5.95 -5.47
N SER A 297 -8.70 -5.19 -4.40
CA SER A 297 -9.09 -5.64 -3.06
C SER A 297 -8.18 -6.70 -2.42
N ALA A 298 -7.01 -7.00 -3.00
CA ALA A 298 -6.13 -8.05 -2.49
C ALA A 298 -5.61 -7.74 -1.09
N ALA A 299 -5.49 -6.46 -0.71
CA ALA A 299 -5.09 -6.00 0.62
C ALA A 299 -6.28 -5.62 1.51
N ASN A 300 -7.51 -6.00 1.15
CA ASN A 300 -8.68 -5.75 1.99
C ASN A 300 -8.67 -6.69 3.20
N PHE A 301 -8.16 -6.18 4.31
CA PHE A 301 -7.95 -6.94 5.54
C PHE A 301 -9.22 -7.28 6.32
N GLU A 302 -10.38 -6.70 5.95
CA GLU A 302 -11.70 -7.04 6.50
C GLU A 302 -12.21 -8.40 5.97
N TYR A 303 -11.64 -8.90 4.87
CA TYR A 303 -11.97 -10.23 4.35
C TYR A 303 -11.12 -11.31 4.99
N GLN A 304 -11.78 -12.36 5.48
CA GLN A 304 -11.11 -13.58 5.94
C GLN A 304 -10.26 -14.17 4.81
N ASN A 305 -9.03 -14.58 5.13
CA ASN A 305 -8.05 -15.15 4.21
C ASN A 305 -7.75 -14.28 2.98
N ASN A 306 -7.75 -12.95 3.13
CA ASN A 306 -7.33 -12.06 2.06
C ASN A 306 -5.86 -12.31 1.67
N LEU A 307 -5.55 -12.08 0.39
CA LEU A 307 -4.25 -12.33 -0.21
C LEU A 307 -3.13 -11.52 0.46
N GLY A 308 -3.37 -10.24 0.77
CA GLY A 308 -2.39 -9.38 1.42
C GLY A 308 -1.95 -9.98 2.75
N THR A 309 -2.88 -10.36 3.61
CA THR A 309 -2.54 -10.98 4.90
C THR A 309 -1.88 -12.34 4.70
N GLN A 310 -2.34 -13.16 3.75
CA GLN A 310 -1.67 -14.43 3.45
C GLN A 310 -0.23 -14.24 2.98
N TYR A 311 0.04 -13.29 2.08
CA TYR A 311 1.41 -12.99 1.68
C TYR A 311 2.23 -12.48 2.87
N LEU A 312 1.69 -11.62 3.72
CA LEU A 312 2.45 -11.00 4.81
C LEU A 312 2.93 -12.05 5.82
N PHE A 313 2.03 -12.96 6.18
CA PHE A 313 2.30 -14.04 7.12
C PHE A 313 2.74 -15.33 6.44
N SER A 314 3.00 -15.29 5.13
CA SER A 314 3.74 -16.34 4.44
C SER A 314 5.23 -16.28 4.82
N ASN A 315 6.01 -17.19 4.23
CA ASN A 315 7.30 -17.61 4.74
C ASN A 315 8.33 -16.49 4.96
N ASN A 316 8.43 -15.48 4.07
CA ASN A 316 9.54 -14.50 4.12
C ASN A 316 9.11 -13.03 4.07
N THR A 317 7.84 -12.74 3.77
CA THR A 317 7.36 -11.37 3.54
C THR A 317 7.39 -10.53 4.81
N LEU A 318 7.68 -9.24 4.65
CA LEU A 318 7.78 -8.26 5.71
C LEU A 318 6.87 -7.04 5.49
N THR A 319 6.68 -6.63 4.23
CA THR A 319 5.85 -5.47 3.89
C THR A 319 5.09 -5.69 2.58
N ILE A 320 3.85 -5.24 2.54
CA ILE A 320 2.98 -5.27 1.37
C ILE A 320 2.32 -3.92 1.22
N VAL A 321 2.35 -3.39 0.01
CA VAL A 321 1.48 -2.30 -0.41
C VAL A 321 0.44 -2.87 -1.38
N GLY A 322 -0.82 -2.49 -1.22
CA GLY A 322 -1.89 -2.96 -2.10
C GLY A 322 -3.20 -2.23 -1.85
N SER A 323 -4.24 -2.55 -2.61
CA SER A 323 -5.54 -1.90 -2.47
C SER A 323 -6.55 -2.74 -1.68
N SER A 324 -7.33 -2.09 -0.82
CA SER A 324 -8.51 -2.65 -0.15
C SER A 324 -9.78 -2.55 -1.02
N LYS A 325 -9.75 -1.72 -2.08
CA LYS A 325 -10.84 -1.57 -3.07
C LYS A 325 -10.39 -2.00 -4.47
N ILE A 326 -11.25 -1.79 -5.47
CA ILE A 326 -10.84 -1.95 -6.88
C ILE A 326 -9.68 -1.01 -7.23
N GLY A 327 -8.74 -1.47 -8.05
CA GLY A 327 -7.56 -0.71 -8.46
C GLY A 327 -6.30 -1.12 -7.72
N GLY A 328 -5.29 -0.25 -7.78
CA GLY A 328 -3.95 -0.45 -7.23
C GLY A 328 -3.06 0.77 -7.44
N MET A 329 -1.80 0.66 -7.04
CA MET A 329 -0.85 1.77 -7.14
C MET A 329 -0.50 2.10 -8.61
N THR A 330 -0.86 3.29 -9.07
CA THR A 330 -0.35 3.87 -10.32
C THR A 330 0.77 4.87 -10.04
N MET A 331 1.40 5.40 -11.09
CA MET A 331 2.48 6.39 -10.97
C MET A 331 3.62 5.93 -10.05
N ASN A 332 4.09 4.73 -10.35
CA ASN A 332 4.93 3.91 -9.48
C ASN A 332 6.21 4.63 -9.03
N SER A 333 6.74 5.54 -9.85
CA SER A 333 7.95 6.30 -9.54
C SER A 333 7.82 7.19 -8.30
N TYR A 334 6.62 7.64 -7.93
CA TYR A 334 6.39 8.41 -6.70
C TYR A 334 6.57 7.58 -5.43
N PHE A 335 6.46 6.25 -5.54
CA PHE A 335 6.72 5.32 -4.45
C PHE A 335 8.15 4.75 -4.51
N TYR A 336 8.58 4.28 -5.69
CA TYR A 336 9.90 3.64 -5.84
C TYR A 336 11.06 4.64 -5.75
N THR A 337 10.89 5.90 -6.14
CA THR A 337 11.98 6.90 -6.05
C THR A 337 12.34 7.21 -4.59
N PRO A 338 11.37 7.46 -3.68
CA PRO A 338 11.64 7.49 -2.25
C PRO A 338 12.38 6.26 -1.71
N LEU A 339 11.96 5.05 -2.10
CA LEU A 339 12.63 3.83 -1.65
C LEU A 339 14.10 3.77 -2.12
N ASN A 340 14.37 4.13 -3.37
CA ASN A 340 15.74 4.26 -3.90
C ASN A 340 16.58 5.29 -3.14
N GLN A 341 15.95 6.28 -2.54
CA GLN A 341 16.61 7.29 -1.70
C GLN A 341 16.81 6.83 -0.25
N GLY A 342 16.54 5.55 0.05
CA GLY A 342 16.67 4.97 1.39
C GLY A 342 15.56 5.37 2.35
N LYS A 343 14.42 5.88 1.85
CA LYS A 343 13.26 6.16 2.72
C LYS A 343 12.57 4.84 3.10
N VAL A 344 11.97 4.84 4.28
CA VAL A 344 11.18 3.72 4.76
C VAL A 344 9.88 3.58 3.95
N PHE A 345 9.32 2.38 3.90
CA PHE A 345 8.08 2.07 3.18
C PHE A 345 6.93 3.02 3.52
N GLY A 346 6.74 3.36 4.79
CA GLY A 346 5.72 4.29 5.24
C GLY A 346 5.90 5.68 4.64
N GLU A 347 7.13 6.21 4.65
CA GLU A 347 7.42 7.52 4.06
C GLU A 347 7.30 7.51 2.54
N ALA A 348 7.68 6.40 1.88
CA ALA A 348 7.46 6.22 0.45
C ALA A 348 5.97 6.22 0.10
N MET A 349 5.15 5.54 0.90
CA MET A 349 3.69 5.52 0.75
C MET A 349 3.07 6.90 0.98
N ARG A 350 3.50 7.61 2.04
CA ARG A 350 3.07 8.97 2.33
C ARG A 350 3.38 9.92 1.17
N LEU A 351 4.60 9.87 0.64
CA LEU A 351 5.01 10.68 -0.51
C LEU A 351 4.31 10.30 -1.82
N TRP A 352 3.93 9.03 -1.97
CA TRP A 352 3.14 8.59 -3.12
C TRP A 352 1.78 9.30 -3.19
N TYR A 353 1.12 9.54 -2.06
CA TYR A 353 -0.12 10.33 -2.03
C TYR A 353 0.05 11.79 -2.49
N TRP A 354 1.26 12.35 -2.47
CA TRP A 354 1.52 13.68 -3.06
C TRP A 354 1.58 13.67 -4.59
N ASN A 355 1.24 12.55 -5.23
CA ASN A 355 1.08 12.48 -6.66
C ASN A 355 -0.05 13.42 -7.14
N PRO A 356 0.20 14.29 -8.14
CA PRO A 356 -0.78 15.29 -8.58
C PRO A 356 -1.94 14.73 -9.41
N LEU A 357 -1.89 13.45 -9.81
CA LEU A 357 -2.89 12.78 -10.65
C LEU A 357 -3.69 11.73 -9.87
N HIS A 358 -3.03 10.98 -8.99
CA HIS A 358 -3.59 9.83 -8.27
C HIS A 358 -3.29 9.88 -6.76
N GLY A 359 -3.19 11.09 -6.20
CA GLY A 359 -3.22 11.32 -4.75
C GLY A 359 -4.64 11.21 -4.17
N PRO A 360 -4.86 11.59 -2.90
CA PRO A 360 -6.13 11.40 -2.18
C PRO A 360 -7.37 12.03 -2.85
N SER A 361 -7.18 12.95 -3.80
CA SER A 361 -8.25 13.51 -4.63
C SER A 361 -8.82 12.52 -5.65
N ASP A 362 -8.09 11.46 -5.97
CA ASP A 362 -8.54 10.37 -6.82
C ASP A 362 -9.15 9.26 -5.94
N PRO A 363 -10.47 8.99 -6.03
CA PRO A 363 -11.12 7.93 -5.28
C PRO A 363 -10.49 6.54 -5.48
N ASP A 364 -9.79 6.29 -6.58
CA ASP A 364 -9.13 5.01 -6.83
C ASP A 364 -7.83 4.80 -6.03
N SER A 365 -7.25 5.88 -5.50
CA SER A 365 -6.07 5.85 -4.63
C SER A 365 -6.39 5.64 -3.15
N MET A 366 -7.62 5.93 -2.74
CA MET A 366 -7.98 6.09 -1.31
C MET A 366 -7.97 4.77 -0.53
N GLY A 367 -8.11 3.63 -1.20
CA GLY A 367 -8.05 2.32 -0.56
C GLY A 367 -6.66 1.70 -0.56
N MET A 368 -5.60 2.44 -0.86
CA MET A 368 -4.25 1.90 -0.73
C MET A 368 -3.85 1.72 0.74
N ILE A 369 -3.36 0.53 1.07
CA ILE A 369 -3.01 0.10 2.43
C ILE A 369 -1.57 -0.41 2.45
N LEU A 370 -0.89 -0.21 3.59
CA LEU A 370 0.40 -0.81 3.90
C LEU A 370 0.21 -1.85 5.01
N LEU A 371 0.44 -3.12 4.67
CA LEU A 371 0.46 -4.23 5.62
C LEU A 371 1.91 -4.59 5.95
N GLY A 372 2.18 -4.88 7.22
CA GLY A 372 3.53 -5.17 7.71
C GLY A 372 4.23 -3.95 8.32
N ASP A 373 5.55 -3.98 8.28
CA ASP A 373 6.41 -3.00 8.94
C ASP A 373 6.69 -1.83 7.97
N PRO A 374 6.17 -0.62 8.27
CA PRO A 374 6.37 0.57 7.45
C PRO A 374 7.76 1.19 7.61
N LEU A 375 8.55 0.78 8.61
CA LEU A 375 9.88 1.32 8.93
C LEU A 375 11.00 0.58 8.20
N LEU A 376 10.72 -0.47 7.44
CA LEU A 376 11.75 -1.13 6.65
C LEU A 376 12.18 -0.26 5.47
N THR A 377 13.42 -0.45 5.05
CA THR A 377 13.97 0.07 3.79
C THR A 377 14.31 -1.11 2.90
N ILE A 378 14.40 -0.89 1.58
CA ILE A 378 15.09 -1.83 0.69
C ILE A 378 16.59 -1.80 1.00
N LEU A 379 17.30 -2.92 0.84
CA LEU A 379 18.76 -2.97 1.01
C LEU A 379 19.43 -2.64 -0.33
N MET A 380 20.24 -1.58 -0.34
CA MET A 380 21.01 -1.14 -1.52
C MET A 380 22.40 -1.76 -1.59
#